data_AF-A0A517P0K9-F1
#
_entry.id   AF-A0A517P0K9-F1
#
_cell.length_a   1.000
_cell.length_b   1.000
_cell.length_c   1.000
_cell.angle_alpha   90.00
_cell.angle_beta   90.00
_cell.angle_gamma   90.00
#
_symmetry.space_group_name_H-M   'P 1'
#
loop_
_entity.id
_entity.type
_entity.pdbx_description
1 polymer ?
#
loop_
_entity_poly.entity_id
_entity_poly.type
_entity_poly.pdbx_seq_one_letter_code
_entity_poly.pdbx_strand_id
1 'polypeptide(L)' 'MKVVISGLNENGTCSWCEKQSKETVIATMEGGLFRESELCWKCCQQACKNQWKQKAQTATAKAPPE' A
#
# COMPACT_ATOMS: atom_id res chain seq x y z
N MET A 1 -5.78 10.11 0.39
CA MET A 1 -5.23 8.75 0.59
C MET A 1 -4.49 8.77 1.91
N LYS A 2 -4.82 7.85 2.82
CA LYS A 2 -4.22 7.78 4.16
C LYS A 2 -3.60 6.40 4.33
N VAL A 3 -2.31 6.35 4.62
CA VAL A 3 -1.61 5.15 5.06
C VAL A 3 -1.29 5.34 6.53
N VAL A 4 -1.74 4.40 7.36
CA VAL A 4 -1.49 4.40 8.79
C VAL A 4 -0.40 3.38 9.06
N ILE A 5 0.74 3.85 9.57
CA ILE A 5 1.82 2.98 10.02
C ILE A 5 1.58 2.71 11.51
N SER A 6 1.36 1.45 11.86
CA SER A 6 1.03 1.02 13.23
C SER A 6 2.25 0.45 13.96
N GLY A 7 3.30 0.05 13.24
CA GLY A 7 4.51 -0.52 13.82
C GLY A 7 5.69 -0.53 12.87
N LEU A 8 6.89 -0.65 13.45
CA LEU A 8 8.17 -0.78 12.78
C LEU A 8 8.86 -2.05 13.29
N ASN A 9 9.36 -2.86 12.37
CA ASN A 9 10.08 -4.11 12.63
C ASN A 9 11.48 -4.01 12.01
N GLU A 10 12.51 -4.09 12.84
CA GLU A 10 13.94 -4.01 12.48
C GLU A 10 14.49 -5.29 11.80
N ASN A 11 13.65 -6.32 11.69
CA ASN A 11 13.96 -7.49 10.88
C ASN A 11 12.66 -8.24 10.58
N GLY A 12 12.06 -7.94 9.42
CA GLY A 12 10.78 -8.54 9.02
C GLY A 12 10.77 -8.99 7.57
N THR A 13 9.82 -9.85 7.24
CA THR A 13 9.62 -10.32 5.87
C THR A 13 8.51 -9.51 5.24
N CYS A 14 8.82 -8.79 4.16
CA CYS A 14 7.83 -8.02 3.44
C CYS A 14 6.80 -8.95 2.79
N SER A 15 5.52 -8.84 3.14
CA SER A 15 4.44 -9.68 2.60
C SER A 15 4.18 -9.45 1.11
N TRP A 16 4.67 -8.34 0.54
CA TRP A 16 4.50 -8.04 -0.88
C TRP A 16 5.59 -8.69 -1.74
N CYS A 17 6.86 -8.45 -1.42
CA CYS A 17 7.96 -8.96 -2.23
C CYS A 17 8.55 -10.26 -1.68
N GLU A 18 8.04 -10.75 -0.54
CA GLU A 18 8.46 -11.96 0.15
C GLU A 18 9.95 -11.98 0.51
N LYS A 19 10.58 -10.80 0.53
CA LYS A 19 11.99 -10.63 0.87
C LYS A 19 12.14 -10.16 2.30
N GLN A 20 13.10 -10.76 2.97
CA GLN A 20 13.57 -10.30 4.26
C GLN A 20 14.22 -8.92 4.11
N SER A 21 13.82 -7.99 4.96
CA SER A 21 14.30 -6.62 4.97
C SER A 21 14.69 -6.23 6.38
N LYS A 22 15.79 -5.47 6.50
CA LYS A 22 16.23 -4.87 7.77
C LYS A 22 15.19 -3.93 8.37
N GLU A 23 14.26 -3.42 7.57
CA GLU A 23 13.24 -2.51 8.07
C GLU A 23 11.94 -2.81 7.33
N THR A 24 10.93 -3.20 8.09
CA THR A 24 9.56 -3.39 7.63
C THR A 24 8.60 -2.60 8.50
N VAL A 25 7.51 -2.16 7.92
CA VAL A 25 6.47 -1.37 8.59
C VAL A 25 5.16 -2.11 8.50
N ILE A 26 4.42 -2.15 9.60
CA ILE A 26 3.04 -2.61 9.61
C ILE A 26 2.19 -1.43 9.17
N ALA A 27 1.69 -1.50 7.94
CA ALA A 27 0.92 -0.42 7.34
C ALA A 27 -0.50 -0.88 7.00
N THR A 28 -1.45 0.03 7.19
CA THR A 28 -2.85 -0.15 6.83
C THR A 28 -3.24 0.96 5.86
N MET A 29 -3.73 0.58 4.68
CA MET A 29 -4.14 1.52 3.66
C MET A 29 -5.66 1.68 3.65
N GLU A 30 -6.11 2.93 3.83
CA GLU A 30 -7.52 3.28 3.75
C GLU A 30 -7.98 3.18 2.28
N GLY A 31 -8.87 2.22 1.99
CA GLY A 31 -9.33 1.90 0.64
C GLY A 31 -9.02 0.47 0.14
N GLY A 32 -8.47 -0.41 0.99
CA GLY A 32 -8.56 -1.86 0.78
C GLY A 32 -7.41 -2.52 0.01
N LEU A 33 -6.34 -1.81 -0.33
CA LEU A 33 -5.20 -2.43 -1.04
C LEU A 33 -4.44 -3.42 -0.14
N PHE A 34 -4.26 -3.07 1.14
CA PHE A 34 -3.68 -3.93 2.18
C PHE A 34 -4.11 -3.41 3.56
N ARG A 35 -4.25 -4.33 4.53
CA ARG A 35 -4.61 -4.05 5.92
C ARG A 35 -3.62 -4.74 6.83
N GLU A 36 -3.04 -3.99 7.77
CA GLU A 36 -2.10 -4.48 8.78
C GLU A 36 -1.04 -5.41 8.19
N SER A 37 -0.45 -5.00 7.07
CA SER A 37 0.52 -5.83 6.35
C SER A 37 1.93 -5.33 6.57
N GLU A 38 2.86 -6.25 6.77
CA GLU A 38 4.29 -5.95 6.89
C GLU A 38 4.88 -5.68 5.51
N LEU A 39 5.32 -4.44 5.29
CA LEU A 39 5.87 -4.01 4.02
C LEU A 39 7.23 -3.38 4.24
N CYS A 40 8.19 -3.69 3.36
CA CYS A 40 9.40 -2.88 3.30
C CYS A 40 9.06 -1.50 2.72
N TRP A 41 9.89 -0.50 3.02
CA TRP A 41 9.63 0.89 2.63
C TRP A 41 9.42 1.07 1.12
N LYS A 42 10.17 0.31 0.31
CA LYS A 42 10.04 0.32 -1.16
C LYS A 42 8.66 -0.18 -1.60
N CYS A 43 8.19 -1.30 -1.05
CA CYS A 43 6.88 -1.85 -1.36
C CYS A 43 5.75 -0.93 -0.87
N CYS A 44 5.88 -0.33 0.31
CA CYS A 44 4.90 0.64 0.80
C CYS A 44 4.78 1.87 -0.12
N GLN A 45 5.90 2.43 -0.60
CA GLN A 45 5.88 3.52 -1.59
C GLN A 45 5.25 3.08 -2.91
N GLN A 46 5.60 1.89 -3.39
CA GLN A 46 5.06 1.35 -4.65
C GLN A 46 3.55 1.13 -4.54
N ALA A 47 3.08 0.67 -3.38
CA ALA A 47 1.68 0.50 -3.07
C ALA A 47 0.90 1.81 -3.18
N CYS A 48 1.41 2.88 -2.56
CA CYS A 48 0.86 4.22 -2.70
C CYS A 48 0.81 4.67 -4.17
N LYS A 49 1.89 4.47 -4.93
CA LYS A 49 1.93 4.82 -6.37
C LYS A 49 0.89 4.03 -7.19
N ASN A 50 0.77 2.72 -6.95
CA ASN A 50 -0.18 1.87 -7.65
C ASN A 50 -1.63 2.24 -7.31
N GLN A 51 -1.93 2.55 -6.05
CA GLN A 51 -3.25 3.03 -5.63
C GLN A 51 -3.60 4.37 -6.29
N TRP A 52 -2.65 5.31 -6.40
CA TRP A 52 -2.82 6.55 -7.16
C TRP A 52 -3.20 6.30 -8.61
N LYS A 53 -2.49 5.37 -9.28
CA LYS A 53 -2.81 4.99 -10.67
C LYS A 53 -4.19 4.34 -10.81
N GLN A 54 -4.62 3.54 -9.83
CA GLN A 54 -5.94 2.91 -9.86
C GLN A 54 -7.07 3.91 -9.62
N LYS A 55 -6.91 4.84 -8.66
CA LYS A 55 -7.89 5.92 -8.42
C LYS A 55 -8.01 6.88 -9.60
N ALA A 56 -6.91 7.18 -10.30
CA ALA A 56 -6.94 8.00 -11.51
C ALA A 56 -7.73 7.30 -12.64
N GLN A 57 -7.64 5.98 -12.77
CA GLN A 57 -8.38 5.22 -13.79
C GLN A 57 -9.87 5.03 -13.44
N THR A 58 -10.22 4.92 -12.15
CA THR A 58 -11.64 4.83 -11.74
C THR A 58 -12.37 6.17 -11.73
N ALA A 59 -11.65 7.30 -11.65
CA ALA A 59 -12.25 8.62 -11.80
C ALA A 59 -12.80 8.89 -13.22
N THR A 60 -12.28 8.20 -14.24
CA THR A 60 -12.77 8.29 -15.63
C THR A 60 -13.83 7.24 -15.96
N ALA A 61 -14.08 6.26 -15.08
CA ALA A 61 -15.01 5.16 -15.32
C ALA A 61 -16.44 5.37 -14.79
N LYS A 62 -16.77 6.56 -14.26
CA LYS A 62 -18.14 6.96 -13.89
C LYS A 62 -18.45 8.36 -14.41
N ALA A 63 -18.65 8.49 -15.72
CA ALA A 63 -19.62 9.42 -16.27
C ALA A 63 -20.78 8.55 -16.80
N PRO A 64 -21.93 8.46 -16.12
CA PRO A 64 -23.11 7.87 -16.74
C PRO A 64 -23.52 8.76 -17.94
N PRO A 65 -23.74 8.20 -19.14
CA PRO A 65 -24.38 8.95 -20.20
C PRO A 65 -25.84 9.21 -19.83
N GLU A 66 -26.24 10.47 -19.77
CA GLU A 66 -27.65 10.91 -19.85
C GLU A 66 -28.08 10.97 -21.33
#